data_AF-A0A183N0U9-F1
#
_entry.id   AF-A0A183N0U9-F1
#
_cell.length_a   1.000
_cell.length_b   1.000
_cell.length_c   1.000
_cell.angle_alpha   90.00
_cell.angle_beta   90.00
_cell.angle_gamma   90.00
#
_symmetry.space_group_name_H-M   'P 1'
#
loop_
_entity.id
_entity.type
_entity.pdbx_description
1 polymer ?
#
loop_
_entity_poly.entity_id
_entity_poly.type
_entity_poly.pdbx_seq_one_letter_code
_entity_poly.pdbx_strand_id
1 'polypeptide(L)' 'MPLLTTRATIYLGTWNVRTMWDTGRAFRIAAEMRRYNLEVLGISETHWTQVGQQRLTSGELLLYSGHEE' A
#
# COMPACT_ATOMS: atom_id res chain seq x y z
N MET A 1 -1.62 8.40 16.11
CA MET A 1 -1.77 6.98 16.47
C MET A 1 -0.37 6.39 16.57
N PRO A 2 0.01 5.71 17.66
CA PRO A 2 1.30 5.05 17.75
C PRO A 2 1.26 3.77 16.89
N LEU A 3 2.10 3.70 15.85
CA LEU A 3 2.22 2.52 14.98
C LEU A 3 2.81 1.29 15.70
N LEU A 4 3.46 1.50 16.85
CA LEU A 4 4.16 0.46 17.59
C LEU A 4 3.86 0.62 19.09
N THR A 5 2.73 0.06 19.52
CA THR A 5 2.41 -0.12 20.95
C THR A 5 2.72 -1.54 21.36
N THR A 6 3.34 -1.71 22.52
CA THR A 6 3.61 -3.02 23.13
C THR A 6 2.31 -3.81 23.27
N ARG A 7 2.27 -5.04 22.75
CA ARG A 7 1.09 -5.95 22.70
C ARG A 7 -0.01 -5.60 21.68
N ALA A 8 0.20 -4.64 20.77
CA ALA A 8 -0.68 -4.48 19.62
C ALA A 8 -0.43 -5.58 18.59
N THR A 9 -1.48 -6.24 18.11
CA THR A 9 -1.41 -7.18 16.99
C THR A 9 -1.56 -6.38 15.70
N ILE A 10 -0.56 -6.46 14.82
CA ILE A 10 -0.56 -5.78 13.52
C ILE A 10 -0.62 -6.84 12.42
N TYR A 11 -1.63 -6.76 11.55
CA TYR A 11 -1.74 -7.66 10.40
C TYR A 11 -0.98 -7.11 9.19
N LEU A 12 0.05 -7.86 8.78
CA LEU A 12 0.93 -7.54 7.65
C LEU A 12 0.67 -8.52 6.51
N GLY A 13 0.59 -8.01 5.28
CA GLY A 13 0.52 -8.84 4.07
C GLY A 13 1.53 -8.38 3.00
N THR A 14 1.82 -9.27 2.04
CA THR A 14 2.57 -8.92 0.83
C THR A 14 1.78 -9.34 -0.41
N TRP A 15 1.82 -8.51 -1.45
CA TRP A 15 1.15 -8.81 -2.71
C TRP A 15 2.00 -8.38 -3.90
N ASN A 16 2.37 -9.35 -4.73
CA ASN A 16 2.93 -9.10 -6.05
C ASN A 16 1.79 -8.83 -7.06
N VAL A 17 1.76 -7.61 -7.61
CA VAL A 17 0.68 -7.17 -8.51
C VAL A 17 0.99 -7.36 -10.00
N ARG A 18 2.13 -7.99 -10.34
CA ARG A 18 2.57 -8.33 -11.71
C ARG A 18 2.34 -7.18 -12.69
N THR A 19 3.15 -6.14 -12.55
CA THR A 19 3.23 -4.99 -13.46
C THR A 19 2.05 -4.03 -13.34
N MET A 20 2.06 -3.19 -12.30
CA MET A 20 1.11 -2.08 -12.13
C MET A 20 1.76 -0.74 -12.48
N TRP A 21 1.25 -0.07 -13.51
CA TRP A 21 1.76 1.22 -14.03
C TRP A 21 0.98 2.44 -13.54
N ASP A 22 -0.27 2.26 -13.12
CA ASP A 22 -1.21 3.36 -12.87
C ASP A 22 -1.69 3.36 -11.41
N THR A 23 -1.65 4.54 -10.80
CA THR A 23 -2.20 4.86 -9.47
C THR A 23 -3.71 4.54 -9.37
N GLY A 24 -4.44 4.51 -10.49
CA GLY A 24 -5.86 4.18 -10.57
C GLY A 24 -6.23 2.77 -10.08
N ARG A 25 -5.27 1.84 -9.99
CA ARG A 25 -5.49 0.51 -9.39
C ARG A 25 -5.33 0.49 -7.86
N ALA A 26 -4.87 1.57 -7.23
CA ALA A 26 -4.69 1.65 -5.78
C ALA A 26 -5.99 1.46 -5.00
N PHE A 27 -7.15 1.82 -5.57
CA PHE A 27 -8.45 1.57 -4.94
C PHE A 27 -8.77 0.07 -4.79
N ARG A 28 -8.37 -0.76 -5.76
CA ARG A 28 -8.55 -2.22 -5.67
C ARG A 28 -7.66 -2.83 -4.60
N ILE A 29 -6.46 -2.28 -4.44
CA ILE A 29 -5.53 -2.69 -3.37
C ILE A 29 -6.12 -2.35 -2.00
N ALA A 30 -6.65 -1.13 -1.83
CA ALA A 30 -7.31 -0.71 -0.59
C ALA A 30 -8.52 -1.60 -0.25
N ALA A 31 -9.31 -1.99 -1.26
CA ALA A 31 -10.41 -2.94 -1.06
C ALA A 31 -9.92 -4.32 -0.56
N GLU A 32 -8.80 -4.82 -1.10
CA GLU A 32 -8.24 -6.11 -0.67
C GLU A 32 -7.62 -6.04 0.74
N MET A 33 -6.96 -4.92 1.08
CA MET A 33 -6.48 -4.67 2.46
C MET A 33 -7.62 -4.77 3.46
N ARG A 34 -8.77 -4.15 3.16
CA ARG A 34 -9.96 -4.23 4.02
C ARG A 34 -10.53 -5.65 4.08
N ARG A 35 -10.59 -6.34 2.94
CA ARG A 35 -11.12 -7.71 2.86
C ARG A 35 -10.35 -8.68 3.76
N TYR A 36 -9.03 -8.52 3.82
CA TYR A 36 -8.16 -9.35 4.67
C TYR A 36 -7.88 -8.74 6.05
N ASN A 37 -8.50 -7.61 6.38
CA ASN A 37 -8.28 -6.88 7.63
C ASN A 37 -6.78 -6.60 7.90
N LEU A 38 -6.04 -6.24 6.85
CA LEU A 38 -4.63 -5.90 6.92
C LEU A 38 -4.46 -4.43 7.31
N GLU A 39 -3.52 -4.17 8.23
CA GLU A 39 -3.12 -2.83 8.62
C GLU A 39 -2.02 -2.29 7.70
N VAL A 40 -1.13 -3.16 7.21
CA VAL A 40 -0.07 -2.80 6.28
C VAL A 40 0.05 -3.85 5.18
N LEU A 41 0.17 -3.39 3.95
CA LEU A 41 0.36 -4.23 2.78
C LEU A 41 1.61 -3.79 2.02
N GLY A 42 2.59 -4.68 1.92
CA GLY A 42 3.75 -4.51 1.03
C GLY A 42 3.39 -4.92 -0.39
N ILE A 43 3.63 -4.06 -1.37
CA ILE A 43 3.28 -4.31 -2.78
C ILE A 43 4.57 -4.37 -3.59
N SER A 44 4.66 -5.30 -4.53
CA SER A 44 5.85 -5.48 -5.39
C SER A 44 5.48 -5.60 -6.86
N GLU A 45 6.44 -5.33 -7.75
CA GLU A 45 6.27 -5.23 -9.21
C GLU A 45 5.34 -4.08 -9.66
N THR A 46 5.42 -2.98 -8.93
CA THR A 46 4.79 -1.70 -9.26
C THR A 46 5.78 -0.86 -10.07
N HIS A 47 5.48 -0.55 -11.33
CA HIS A 47 6.30 0.32 -12.18
C HIS A 47 5.95 1.79 -11.93
N TRP A 48 6.07 2.21 -10.68
CA TRP A 48 5.84 3.59 -10.32
C TRP A 48 7.12 4.34 -10.58
N THR A 49 7.02 5.53 -11.18
CA THR A 49 8.14 6.46 -11.27
C THR A 49 8.08 7.38 -10.06
N GLN A 50 9.25 7.85 -9.61
CA GLN A 50 9.41 8.78 -8.48
C GLN A 50 9.12 8.19 -7.09
N VAL A 51 9.42 8.99 -6.07
CA VAL A 51 9.09 8.73 -4.68
C VAL A 51 7.93 9.63 -4.25
N GLY A 52 6.98 9.08 -3.52
CA GLY A 52 5.82 9.87 -3.12
C GLY A 52 4.94 9.21 -2.07
N GLN A 53 4.02 10.03 -1.59
CA GLN A 53 2.94 9.59 -0.73
C GLN A 53 1.63 10.20 -1.22
N GLN A 54 0.58 9.39 -1.23
CA GLN A 54 -0.76 9.84 -1.57
C GLN A 54 -1.76 9.23 -0.60
N ARG A 55 -2.67 10.06 -0.11
CA ARG A 55 -3.84 9.58 0.63
C ARG A 55 -4.92 9.21 -0.37
N LEU A 56 -5.37 7.96 -0.34
CA LEU A 56 -6.49 7.53 -1.14
C LEU A 56 -7.77 8.18 -0.61
N THR A 57 -8.76 8.38 -1.48
CA THR A 57 -10.10 8.85 -1.08
C THR A 57 -10.77 7.94 -0.06
N SER A 58 -10.36 6.67 -0.07
CA SER A 58 -10.77 5.62 0.84
C SER A 58 -10.15 5.75 2.24
N GLY A 59 -9.11 6.56 2.41
CA GLY A 59 -8.50 6.94 3.70
C GLY A 59 -7.13 6.33 3.97
N GLU A 60 -6.74 5.29 3.23
CA GLU A 60 -5.44 4.62 3.33
C GLU A 60 -4.31 5.53 2.81
N LEU A 61 -3.14 5.45 3.45
CA LEU A 61 -1.94 6.14 3.01
C LEU A 61 -1.11 5.21 2.12
N LEU A 62 -0.97 5.58 0.85
CA LEU A 62 -0.11 4.90 -0.08
C LEU A 62 1.27 5.56 -0.08
N LEU A 63 2.30 4.76 0.18
CA LEU A 63 3.69 5.14 0.06
C LEU A 63 4.29 4.37 -1.10
N TYR A 64 4.98 5.05 -1.99
CA TYR A 64 5.66 4.42 -3.12
C TYR A 64 7.04 5.03 -3.32
N SER A 65 7.95 4.19 -3.82
CA SER A 65 9.30 4.58 -4.19
C SER A 65 9.65 3.83 -5.44
N GLY A 66 9.98 4.56 -6.50
CA GLY A 66 10.39 4.05 -7.79
C GLY A 66 11.60 4.82 -8.31
N HIS A 67 12.10 4.41 -9.47
CA HIS A 67 13.21 5.13 -10.10
C HIS A 67 12.75 6.52 -10.58
N GLU A 68 13.54 7.55 -10.31
CA GLU A 68 13.47 8.78 -11.10
C GLU A 68 14.16 8.47 -12.44
N GLU A 69 13.49 8.75 -13.54
CA GLU A 69 14.09 8.65 -14.88
C GLU A 69 15.15 9.75 -15.07
#